data_AF-A0A7X7K2Y7-F1
#
_entry.id   AF-A0A7X7K2Y7-F1
#
_cell.length_a   1.000
_cell.length_b   1.000
_cell.length_c   1.000
_cell.angle_alpha   90.00
_cell.angle_beta   90.00
_cell.angle_gamma   90.00
#
_symmetry.space_group_name_H-M   'P 1'
#
loop_
_entity.id
_entity.type
_entity.pdbx_description
1 polymer ?
#
loop_
_entity_poly.entity_id
_entity_poly.type
_entity_poly.pdbx_seq_one_letter_code
_entity_poly.pdbx_strand_id
1 'polypeptide(L)'
;GGETAEMPGVYAAGKLDVVGTIVGLVERDAVIDGSSIRPGDQIIGLPSSGLHTNGYSLVSAIWPPDRYGRHVPDLGRTLGEALVEPHRSYLPAVRAIQQGATVKGLAHITGGGYPDNLPRILPQGIGVVIERSTWEVPALFQMIEREGQIDHDEMYRVFNMGMGMVVFVAADQANAALAAAGPGARIIGRAVAAGDDAQRVVLA
;
A
#
# COMPACT_ATOMS: atom_id res chain seq x y z
N GLY A 1 -13.95 22.41 -8.67
CA GLY A 1 -13.81 22.63 -10.12
C GLY A 1 -12.62 21.83 -10.63
N GLY A 2 -12.47 21.71 -11.94
CA GLY A 2 -11.30 21.12 -12.59
C GLY A 2 -10.94 21.94 -13.83
N GLU A 3 -9.82 21.62 -14.45
CA GLU A 3 -9.31 22.30 -15.65
C GLU A 3 -8.99 21.25 -16.73
N THR A 4 -9.02 21.65 -17.99
CA THR A 4 -8.54 20.81 -19.11
C THR A 4 -7.62 21.64 -19.99
N ALA A 5 -6.40 21.15 -20.20
CA ALA A 5 -5.37 21.84 -20.99
C ALA A 5 -4.88 20.95 -22.14
N GLU A 6 -4.87 21.51 -23.36
CA GLU A 6 -4.31 20.84 -24.55
C GLU A 6 -2.91 21.41 -24.85
N MET A 7 -1.89 20.56 -24.72
CA MET A 7 -0.48 20.97 -24.87
C MET A 7 0.28 20.05 -25.85
N PRO A 8 0.07 20.21 -27.18
CA PRO A 8 0.66 19.32 -28.19
C PRO A 8 2.19 19.40 -28.28
N GLY A 9 2.81 20.46 -27.77
CA GLY A 9 4.28 20.59 -27.66
C GLY A 9 4.88 19.93 -26.42
N VAL A 10 4.05 19.47 -25.47
CA VAL A 10 4.49 18.89 -24.19
C VAL A 10 4.17 17.40 -24.12
N TYR A 11 2.95 17.00 -24.49
CA TYR A 11 2.52 15.61 -24.45
C TYR A 11 2.57 14.96 -25.83
N ALA A 12 3.07 13.72 -25.90
CA ALA A 12 3.02 12.92 -27.12
C ALA A 12 1.56 12.59 -27.50
N ALA A 13 1.33 12.33 -28.80
CA ALA A 13 0.00 11.99 -29.30
C ALA A 13 -0.62 10.79 -28.54
N GLY A 14 -1.86 10.94 -28.09
CA GLY A 14 -2.58 9.92 -27.33
C GLY A 14 -2.12 9.76 -25.87
N LYS A 15 -1.24 10.64 -25.37
CA LYS A 15 -0.88 10.70 -23.94
C LYS A 15 -1.73 11.75 -23.23
N LEU A 16 -2.18 11.38 -22.04
CA LEU A 16 -2.95 12.22 -21.14
C LEU A 16 -2.26 12.21 -19.78
N ASP A 17 -2.24 13.36 -19.12
CA ASP A 17 -1.85 13.48 -17.72
C ASP A 17 -3.08 13.89 -16.92
N VAL A 18 -3.34 13.16 -15.84
CA VAL A 18 -4.53 13.36 -14.99
C VAL A 18 -4.05 13.68 -13.59
N VAL A 19 -4.25 14.93 -13.20
CA VAL A 19 -3.87 15.44 -11.88
C VAL A 19 -5.13 15.81 -11.11
N GLY A 20 -5.14 15.50 -9.80
CA GLY A 20 -6.22 15.85 -8.90
C GLY A 20 -5.68 16.47 -7.62
N THR A 21 -6.53 17.22 -6.93
CA THR A 21 -6.22 17.76 -5.60
C THR A 21 -7.42 17.52 -4.69
N ILE A 22 -7.14 17.06 -3.47
CA ILE A 22 -8.14 16.83 -2.42
C ILE A 22 -7.78 17.74 -1.25
N VAL A 23 -8.75 18.50 -0.76
CA VAL A 23 -8.61 19.32 0.46
C VAL A 23 -9.39 18.63 1.58
N GLY A 24 -8.73 18.39 2.71
CA GLY A 24 -9.34 17.84 3.92
C GLY A 24 -9.20 18.81 5.10
N LEU A 25 -9.99 18.56 6.15
CA LEU A 25 -9.93 19.28 7.42
C LEU A 25 -9.74 18.25 8.55
N VAL A 26 -8.91 18.59 9.53
CA VAL A 26 -8.69 17.79 10.74
C VAL A 26 -8.50 18.73 11.92
N GLU A 27 -9.07 18.37 13.07
CA GLU A 27 -8.80 19.07 14.32
C GLU A 27 -7.34 18.86 14.74
N ARG A 28 -6.71 19.88 15.32
CA ARG A 28 -5.27 19.85 15.62
C ARG A 28 -4.88 18.71 16.55
N ASP A 29 -5.72 18.39 17.51
CA ASP A 29 -5.55 17.31 18.49
C ASP A 29 -5.94 15.92 17.95
N ALA A 30 -6.62 15.86 16.80
CA ALA A 30 -6.99 14.63 16.11
C ALA A 30 -6.01 14.24 14.99
N VAL A 31 -4.92 14.99 14.80
CA VAL A 31 -3.90 14.69 13.79
C VAL A 31 -3.20 13.37 14.14
N ILE A 32 -3.19 12.45 13.19
CA ILE A 32 -2.45 11.19 13.27
C ILE A 32 -1.07 11.42 12.63
N ASP A 33 -0.04 11.57 13.45
CA ASP A 33 1.33 11.90 13.01
C ASP A 33 2.34 10.78 13.27
N GLY A 34 1.91 9.63 13.82
CA GLY A 34 2.80 8.51 14.15
C GLY A 34 3.64 8.71 15.42
N SER A 35 3.63 9.88 16.05
CA SER A 35 4.46 10.22 17.21
C SER A 35 4.20 9.32 18.43
N SER A 36 3.03 8.69 18.51
CA SER A 36 2.61 7.78 19.58
C SER A 36 2.90 6.30 19.32
N ILE A 37 3.52 5.97 18.17
CA ILE A 37 3.94 4.60 17.86
C ILE A 37 5.09 4.20 18.79
N ARG A 38 4.98 3.00 19.37
CA ARG A 38 5.94 2.44 20.34
C ARG A 38 6.21 0.96 20.01
N PRO A 39 7.33 0.38 20.49
CA PRO A 39 7.59 -1.04 20.32
C PRO A 39 6.43 -1.87 20.91
N GLY A 40 6.01 -2.91 20.19
CA GLY A 40 4.89 -3.76 20.55
C GLY A 40 3.55 -3.38 19.90
N ASP A 41 3.39 -2.15 19.40
CA ASP A 41 2.22 -1.76 18.62
C ASP A 41 2.05 -2.68 17.40
N GLN A 42 0.80 -3.03 17.07
CA GLN A 42 0.47 -3.96 16.01
C GLN A 42 0.19 -3.21 14.71
N ILE A 43 0.52 -3.87 13.59
CA ILE A 43 0.34 -3.33 12.25
C ILE A 43 -0.76 -4.11 11.57
N ILE A 44 -1.86 -3.44 11.25
CA ILE A 44 -2.99 -4.01 10.51
C ILE A 44 -2.84 -3.63 9.03
N GLY A 45 -2.65 -4.63 8.17
CA GLY A 45 -2.68 -4.47 6.73
C GLY A 45 -4.11 -4.44 6.20
N LEU A 46 -4.41 -3.44 5.37
CA LEU A 46 -5.65 -3.32 4.63
C LEU A 46 -5.42 -3.76 3.18
N PRO A 47 -6.20 -4.73 2.67
CA PRO A 47 -5.95 -5.33 1.37
C PRO A 47 -6.02 -4.29 0.24
N SER A 48 -5.10 -4.37 -0.70
CA SER A 48 -5.16 -3.65 -1.97
C SER A 48 -6.21 -4.27 -2.89
N SER A 49 -6.53 -3.55 -3.96
CA SER A 49 -7.34 -4.08 -5.07
C SER A 49 -6.46 -4.66 -6.18
N GLY A 50 -5.15 -4.38 -6.15
CA GLY A 50 -4.20 -4.73 -7.20
C GLY A 50 -3.00 -3.79 -7.14
N LEU A 51 -2.45 -3.43 -8.30
CA LEU A 51 -1.30 -2.52 -8.43
C LEU A 51 -1.53 -1.12 -7.87
N HIS A 52 -2.79 -0.73 -7.74
CA HIS A 52 -3.16 0.65 -7.45
C HIS A 52 -2.68 1.57 -8.57
N THR A 53 -1.82 2.53 -8.26
CA THR A 53 -1.35 3.57 -9.18
C THR A 53 0.18 3.62 -9.28
N ASN A 54 0.88 2.56 -8.85
CA ASN A 54 2.34 2.51 -8.82
C ASN A 54 2.88 1.24 -9.51
N GLY A 55 4.14 1.29 -9.97
CA GLY A 55 4.81 0.14 -10.60
C GLY A 55 4.47 -0.13 -12.07
N TYR A 56 3.66 0.72 -12.71
CA TYR A 56 3.22 0.52 -14.11
C TYR A 56 4.35 0.58 -15.13
N SER A 57 5.43 1.33 -14.87
CA SER A 57 6.60 1.35 -15.76
C SER A 57 7.22 -0.05 -15.88
N LEU A 58 7.39 -0.75 -14.74
CA LEU A 58 7.93 -2.11 -14.70
C LEU A 58 6.96 -3.10 -15.36
N VAL A 59 5.66 -3.01 -15.03
CA VAL A 59 4.62 -3.83 -15.65
C VAL A 59 4.61 -3.69 -17.17
N SER A 60 4.71 -2.47 -17.70
CA SER A 60 4.73 -2.22 -19.14
C SER A 60 5.97 -2.75 -19.84
N ALA A 61 7.08 -2.90 -19.12
CA ALA A 61 8.30 -3.52 -19.64
C ALA A 61 8.19 -5.06 -19.71
N ILE A 62 7.44 -5.67 -18.79
CA ILE A 62 7.20 -7.12 -18.76
C ILE A 62 6.13 -7.53 -19.77
N TRP A 63 5.01 -6.77 -19.82
CA TRP A 63 3.86 -7.11 -20.63
C TRP A 63 3.53 -6.02 -21.65
N PRO A 64 3.79 -6.27 -22.94
CA PRO A 64 3.37 -5.36 -24.01
C PRO A 64 1.84 -5.34 -24.19
N PRO A 65 1.28 -4.28 -24.81
CA PRO A 65 -0.17 -4.08 -24.91
C PRO A 65 -0.98 -5.22 -25.56
N ASP A 66 -0.38 -5.99 -26.48
CA ASP A 66 -1.03 -7.14 -27.12
C ASP A 66 -1.33 -8.30 -26.13
N ARG A 67 -0.71 -8.29 -24.95
CA ARG A 67 -1.01 -9.25 -23.88
C ARG A 67 -2.22 -8.85 -23.03
N TYR A 68 -2.62 -7.57 -23.02
CA TYR A 68 -3.64 -7.09 -22.08
C TYR A 68 -5.02 -7.71 -22.33
N GLY A 69 -5.37 -8.01 -23.57
CA GLY A 69 -6.63 -8.68 -23.90
C GLY A 69 -6.67 -10.18 -23.59
N ARG A 70 -5.56 -10.80 -23.16
CA ARG A 70 -5.49 -12.25 -22.93
C ARG A 70 -6.10 -12.61 -21.58
N HIS A 71 -6.97 -13.61 -21.57
CA HIS A 71 -7.49 -14.18 -20.33
C HIS A 71 -6.38 -14.91 -19.56
N VAL A 72 -6.32 -14.67 -18.26
CA VAL A 72 -5.35 -15.29 -17.36
C VAL A 72 -6.12 -16.12 -16.33
N PRO A 73 -6.03 -17.47 -16.37
CA PRO A 73 -6.78 -18.35 -15.46
C PRO A 73 -6.59 -18.01 -13.98
N ASP A 74 -5.35 -17.76 -13.55
CA ASP A 74 -5.01 -17.43 -12.15
C ASP A 74 -5.62 -16.11 -11.67
N LEU A 75 -5.99 -15.22 -12.59
CA LEU A 75 -6.67 -13.95 -12.28
C LEU A 75 -8.18 -14.04 -12.46
N GLY A 76 -8.69 -15.08 -13.13
CA GLY A 76 -10.10 -15.24 -13.49
C GLY A 76 -10.64 -14.18 -14.46
N ARG A 77 -9.77 -13.35 -15.04
CA ARG A 77 -10.10 -12.22 -15.93
C ARG A 77 -8.95 -11.93 -16.89
N THR A 78 -9.11 -10.94 -17.77
CA THR A 78 -8.00 -10.53 -18.65
C THR A 78 -6.90 -9.83 -17.87
N LEU A 79 -5.67 -9.88 -18.39
CA LEU A 79 -4.55 -9.17 -17.79
C LEU A 79 -4.84 -7.66 -17.69
N GLY A 80 -5.39 -7.07 -18.75
CA GLY A 80 -5.75 -5.64 -18.80
C GLY A 80 -6.73 -5.25 -17.70
N GLU A 81 -7.81 -6.02 -17.51
CA GLU A 81 -8.77 -5.79 -16.43
C GLU A 81 -8.12 -5.86 -15.04
N ALA A 82 -7.18 -6.79 -14.84
CA ALA A 82 -6.45 -6.89 -13.58
C ALA A 82 -5.48 -5.72 -13.35
N LEU A 83 -4.86 -5.23 -14.41
CA LEU A 83 -3.93 -4.10 -14.35
C LEU A 83 -4.65 -2.79 -14.07
N VAL A 84 -5.86 -2.57 -14.60
CA VAL A 84 -6.59 -1.29 -14.46
C VAL A 84 -7.61 -1.27 -13.31
N GLU A 85 -7.56 -2.27 -12.42
CA GLU A 85 -8.41 -2.30 -11.23
C GLU A 85 -8.24 -0.99 -10.43
N PRO A 86 -9.33 -0.24 -10.17
CA PRO A 86 -9.24 1.06 -9.51
C PRO A 86 -8.56 1.01 -8.15
N HIS A 87 -7.82 2.09 -7.83
CA HIS A 87 -7.22 2.27 -6.51
C HIS A 87 -8.30 2.25 -5.41
N ARG A 88 -8.14 1.38 -4.41
CA ARG A 88 -9.09 1.25 -3.31
C ARG A 88 -9.02 2.44 -2.36
N SER A 89 -10.15 3.08 -2.08
CA SER A 89 -10.25 4.05 -0.98
C SER A 89 -10.32 3.33 0.37
N TYR A 90 -9.48 3.75 1.32
CA TYR A 90 -9.43 3.18 2.66
C TYR A 90 -10.22 3.96 3.71
N LEU A 91 -10.84 5.10 3.33
CA LEU A 91 -11.59 5.94 4.25
C LEU A 91 -12.66 5.19 5.05
N PRO A 92 -13.48 4.30 4.46
CA PRO A 92 -14.49 3.55 5.24
C PRO A 92 -13.86 2.63 6.30
N ALA A 93 -12.80 1.90 5.94
CA ALA A 93 -12.13 0.98 6.85
C ALA A 93 -11.43 1.73 7.99
N VAL A 94 -10.73 2.82 7.68
CA VAL A 94 -10.07 3.66 8.69
C VAL A 94 -11.09 4.26 9.66
N ARG A 95 -12.21 4.80 9.15
CA ARG A 95 -13.29 5.32 10.01
C ARG A 95 -13.91 4.25 10.89
N ALA A 96 -14.09 3.03 10.40
CA ALA A 96 -14.60 1.92 11.20
C ALA A 96 -13.62 1.55 12.33
N ILE A 97 -12.31 1.47 12.04
CA ILE A 97 -11.28 1.21 13.05
C ILE A 97 -11.29 2.29 14.14
N GLN A 98 -11.39 3.56 13.75
CA GLN A 98 -11.42 4.69 14.69
C GLN A 98 -12.59 4.67 15.68
N GLN A 99 -13.65 3.89 15.43
CA GLN A 99 -14.76 3.74 16.38
C GLN A 99 -14.43 2.82 17.55
N GLY A 100 -13.44 1.93 17.41
CA GLY A 100 -13.11 0.90 18.40
C GLY A 100 -11.64 0.87 18.84
N ALA A 101 -10.75 1.60 18.17
CA ALA A 101 -9.34 1.65 18.47
C ALA A 101 -8.73 3.02 18.17
N THR A 102 -7.66 3.34 18.90
CA THR A 102 -6.87 4.54 18.64
C THR A 102 -5.89 4.26 17.51
N VAL A 103 -6.11 4.90 16.36
CA VAL A 103 -5.15 4.85 15.24
C VAL A 103 -3.95 5.72 15.57
N LYS A 104 -2.79 5.09 15.77
CA LYS A 104 -1.54 5.78 16.09
C LYS A 104 -0.78 6.26 14.85
N GLY A 105 -0.97 5.59 13.72
CA GLY A 105 -0.28 5.88 12.47
C GLY A 105 -0.97 5.22 11.28
N LEU A 106 -0.84 5.85 10.12
CA LEU A 106 -1.35 5.36 8.84
C LEU A 106 -0.23 5.48 7.81
N ALA A 107 0.15 4.38 7.16
CA ALA A 107 1.06 4.42 6.03
C ALA A 107 0.36 3.87 4.79
N HIS A 108 0.27 4.73 3.76
CA HIS A 108 -0.24 4.35 2.45
C HIS A 108 0.92 3.76 1.64
N ILE A 109 0.80 2.49 1.25
CA ILE A 109 1.83 1.80 0.49
C ILE A 109 1.69 2.19 -0.99
N THR A 110 2.56 3.09 -1.43
CA THR A 110 2.57 3.68 -2.79
C THR A 110 3.93 3.44 -3.45
N GLY A 111 4.42 4.36 -4.28
CA GLY A 111 5.77 4.28 -4.85
C GLY A 111 6.84 4.14 -3.74
N GLY A 112 7.82 3.27 -3.98
CA GLY A 112 8.84 2.90 -2.97
C GLY A 112 8.39 1.82 -1.98
N GLY A 113 7.15 1.33 -2.11
CA GLY A 113 6.68 0.12 -1.43
C GLY A 113 6.78 0.21 0.10
N TYR A 114 7.06 -0.91 0.77
CA TYR A 114 7.15 -0.95 2.23
C TYR A 114 8.37 -0.20 2.77
N PRO A 115 9.59 -0.37 2.21
CA PRO A 115 10.80 0.24 2.75
C PRO A 115 10.78 1.76 2.74
N ASP A 116 10.15 2.40 1.74
CA ASP A 116 10.13 3.86 1.67
C ASP A 116 8.92 4.49 2.36
N ASN A 117 7.77 3.81 2.39
CA ASN A 117 6.54 4.41 2.94
C ASN A 117 6.43 4.25 4.45
N LEU A 118 6.84 3.12 5.03
CA LEU A 118 6.70 2.88 6.47
C LEU A 118 7.53 3.84 7.33
N PRO A 119 8.84 4.09 7.04
CA PRO A 119 9.66 4.94 7.91
C PRO A 119 9.20 6.39 8.03
N ARG A 120 8.39 6.88 7.09
CA ARG A 120 7.90 8.28 7.04
C ARG A 120 7.04 8.67 8.23
N ILE A 121 6.43 7.68 8.89
CA ILE A 121 5.54 7.90 10.05
C ILE A 121 6.12 7.36 11.35
N LEU A 122 7.29 6.71 11.32
CA LEU A 122 7.86 6.09 12.51
C LEU A 122 8.70 7.11 13.30
N PRO A 123 8.51 7.23 14.62
CA PRO A 123 9.37 8.06 15.48
C PRO A 123 10.83 7.58 15.48
N GLN A 124 11.77 8.45 15.86
CA GLN A 124 13.16 8.05 16.06
C GLN A 124 13.26 6.86 17.03
N GLY A 125 14.17 5.92 16.74
CA GLY A 125 14.37 4.72 17.53
C GLY A 125 13.30 3.64 17.35
N ILE A 126 12.35 3.84 16.43
CA ILE A 126 11.31 2.87 16.10
C ILE A 126 11.52 2.32 14.69
N GLY A 127 11.45 0.99 14.57
CA GLY A 127 11.37 0.26 13.33
C GLY A 127 10.13 -0.65 13.30
N VAL A 128 10.02 -1.46 12.26
CA VAL A 128 8.93 -2.41 12.08
C VAL A 128 9.44 -3.74 11.55
N VAL A 129 8.76 -4.81 11.95
CA VAL A 129 8.88 -6.13 11.34
C VAL A 129 7.57 -6.44 10.65
N ILE A 130 7.62 -6.71 9.35
CA ILE A 130 6.49 -7.14 8.53
C ILE A 130 6.65 -8.62 8.26
N GLU A 131 5.68 -9.42 8.66
CA GLU A 131 5.68 -10.88 8.56
C GLU A 131 4.96 -11.31 7.28
N ARG A 132 5.71 -11.58 6.20
CA ARG A 132 5.19 -11.84 4.85
C ARG A 132 4.31 -13.08 4.76
N SER A 133 4.50 -14.03 5.66
CA SER A 133 3.71 -15.26 5.75
C SER A 133 2.29 -15.06 6.27
N THR A 134 1.94 -13.86 6.76
CA THR A 134 0.62 -13.57 7.35
C THR A 134 -0.48 -13.30 6.33
N TRP A 135 -0.14 -13.16 5.05
CA TRP A 135 -1.10 -13.10 3.95
C TRP A 135 -0.61 -13.84 2.72
N GLU A 136 -1.56 -14.20 1.86
CA GLU A 136 -1.26 -14.71 0.54
C GLU A 136 -1.12 -13.55 -0.43
N VAL A 137 0.05 -13.43 -1.07
CA VAL A 137 0.30 -12.40 -2.08
C VAL A 137 -0.63 -12.63 -3.27
N PRO A 138 -1.40 -11.62 -3.73
CA PRO A 138 -2.29 -11.79 -4.86
C PRO A 138 -1.57 -12.28 -6.13
N ALA A 139 -2.22 -13.15 -6.90
CA ALA A 139 -1.65 -13.83 -8.07
C ALA A 139 -1.00 -12.87 -9.09
N LEU A 140 -1.55 -11.66 -9.25
CA LEU A 140 -0.98 -10.64 -10.13
C LEU A 140 0.48 -10.31 -9.78
N PHE A 141 0.81 -10.16 -8.49
CA PHE A 141 2.17 -9.86 -8.07
C PHE A 141 3.10 -11.06 -8.24
N GLN A 142 2.62 -12.28 -7.96
CA GLN A 142 3.40 -13.51 -8.19
C GLN A 142 3.73 -13.68 -9.68
N MET A 143 2.80 -13.33 -10.58
CA MET A 143 3.03 -13.32 -12.01
C MET A 143 4.06 -12.28 -12.43
N ILE A 144 3.98 -11.06 -11.87
CA ILE A 144 4.97 -9.99 -12.14
C ILE A 144 6.36 -10.45 -11.72
N GLU A 145 6.50 -10.99 -10.51
CA GLU A 145 7.76 -11.48 -9.96
C GLU A 145 8.37 -12.55 -10.88
N ARG A 146 7.57 -13.55 -11.26
CA ARG A 146 8.02 -14.67 -12.09
C ARG A 146 8.35 -14.26 -13.53
N GLU A 147 7.47 -13.52 -14.19
CA GLU A 147 7.66 -13.15 -15.61
C GLU A 147 8.65 -12.00 -15.78
N GLY A 148 8.77 -11.12 -14.78
CA GLY A 148 9.78 -10.06 -14.74
C GLY A 148 11.14 -10.51 -14.21
N GLN A 149 11.25 -11.71 -13.65
CA GLN A 149 12.47 -12.22 -12.99
C GLN A 149 12.99 -11.25 -11.91
N ILE A 150 12.06 -10.69 -11.13
CA ILE A 150 12.36 -9.67 -10.13
C ILE A 150 12.68 -10.37 -8.81
N ASP A 151 13.69 -9.86 -8.10
CA ASP A 151 14.00 -10.33 -6.75
C ASP A 151 12.83 -10.11 -5.79
N HIS A 152 12.60 -11.06 -4.88
CA HIS A 152 11.45 -11.01 -3.98
C HIS A 152 11.44 -9.78 -3.07
N ASP A 153 12.60 -9.33 -2.58
CA ASP A 153 12.68 -8.13 -1.74
C ASP A 153 12.49 -6.85 -2.58
N GLU A 154 12.92 -6.86 -3.85
CA GLU A 154 12.66 -5.77 -4.80
C GLU A 154 11.17 -5.62 -5.11
N MET A 155 10.41 -6.73 -5.16
CA MET A 155 8.95 -6.68 -5.31
C MET A 155 8.30 -5.82 -4.20
N TYR A 156 8.77 -5.90 -2.96
CA TYR A 156 8.28 -5.10 -1.83
C TYR A 156 8.74 -3.64 -1.86
N ARG A 157 9.78 -3.29 -2.64
CA ARG A 157 10.21 -1.90 -2.89
C ARG A 157 9.40 -1.24 -3.99
N VAL A 158 8.86 -2.01 -4.92
CA VAL A 158 8.09 -1.46 -6.05
C VAL A 158 6.59 -1.49 -5.79
N PHE A 159 6.09 -2.58 -5.21
CA PHE A 159 4.67 -2.88 -5.12
C PHE A 159 4.15 -2.93 -3.69
N ASN A 160 2.82 -2.83 -3.56
CA ASN A 160 2.12 -2.98 -2.29
C ASN A 160 1.93 -4.45 -1.86
N MET A 161 2.28 -5.42 -2.71
CA MET A 161 2.26 -6.86 -2.44
C MET A 161 0.95 -7.42 -1.86
N GLY A 162 -0.16 -6.72 -2.06
CA GLY A 162 -1.48 -7.11 -1.55
C GLY A 162 -2.00 -6.27 -0.38
N MET A 163 -1.18 -5.43 0.26
CA MET A 163 -1.62 -4.50 1.31
C MET A 163 -1.38 -3.06 0.90
N GLY A 164 -2.45 -2.33 0.56
CA GLY A 164 -2.31 -0.96 0.06
C GLY A 164 -2.24 0.10 1.15
N MET A 165 -2.68 -0.20 2.37
CA MET A 165 -2.52 0.69 3.53
C MET A 165 -2.25 -0.14 4.77
N VAL A 166 -1.46 0.40 5.69
CA VAL A 166 -1.25 -0.20 7.01
C VAL A 166 -1.63 0.77 8.12
N VAL A 167 -2.14 0.22 9.22
CA VAL A 167 -2.66 0.97 10.37
C VAL A 167 -1.92 0.51 11.63
N PHE A 168 -1.39 1.46 12.39
CA PHE A 168 -0.72 1.18 13.66
C PHE A 168 -1.70 1.38 14.81
N VAL A 169 -1.81 0.38 15.67
CA VAL A 169 -2.68 0.38 16.87
C VAL A 169 -1.95 -0.24 18.05
N ALA A 170 -2.41 0.07 19.27
CA ALA A 170 -1.89 -0.59 20.46
C ALA A 170 -2.20 -2.10 20.45
N ALA A 171 -1.34 -2.91 21.07
CA ALA A 171 -1.47 -4.37 21.05
C ALA A 171 -2.78 -4.89 21.66
N ASP A 172 -3.26 -4.25 22.72
CA ASP A 172 -4.53 -4.55 23.39
C ASP A 172 -5.76 -4.14 22.55
N GLN A 173 -5.60 -3.24 21.59
CA GLN A 173 -6.66 -2.80 20.67
C GLN A 173 -6.64 -3.54 19.32
N ALA A 174 -5.60 -4.33 19.04
CA ALA A 174 -5.36 -4.92 17.72
C ALA A 174 -6.52 -5.80 17.22
N ASN A 175 -7.08 -6.64 18.09
CA ASN A 175 -8.19 -7.52 17.71
C ASN A 175 -9.48 -6.74 17.40
N ALA A 176 -9.78 -5.69 18.17
CA ALA A 176 -10.94 -4.83 17.95
C ALA A 176 -10.80 -4.06 16.63
N ALA A 177 -9.62 -3.48 16.38
CA ALA A 177 -9.30 -2.81 15.14
C ALA A 177 -9.37 -3.77 13.93
N LEU A 178 -8.83 -4.98 14.05
CA LEU A 178 -8.89 -5.98 12.99
C LEU A 178 -10.33 -6.38 12.64
N ALA A 179 -11.17 -6.59 13.66
CA ALA A 179 -12.59 -6.91 13.46
C ALA A 179 -13.34 -5.78 12.73
N ALA A 180 -13.00 -4.53 12.99
CA ALA A 180 -13.59 -3.35 12.34
C ALA A 180 -13.03 -3.07 10.93
N ALA A 181 -11.80 -3.50 10.64
CA ALA A 181 -11.10 -3.22 9.39
C ALA A 181 -11.75 -3.87 8.15
N GLY A 182 -12.54 -4.92 8.36
CA GLY A 182 -13.32 -5.58 7.31
C GLY A 182 -12.57 -6.73 6.59
N PRO A 183 -13.18 -7.28 5.53
CA PRO A 183 -12.70 -8.49 4.87
C PRO A 183 -11.28 -8.35 4.30
N GLY A 184 -10.47 -9.38 4.54
CA GLY A 184 -9.09 -9.48 4.04
C GLY A 184 -8.07 -8.66 4.84
N ALA A 185 -8.49 -7.83 5.80
CA ALA A 185 -7.56 -7.20 6.73
C ALA A 185 -6.84 -8.26 7.59
N ARG A 186 -5.57 -8.01 7.93
CA ARG A 186 -4.72 -8.92 8.72
C ARG A 186 -3.81 -8.15 9.64
N ILE A 187 -3.44 -8.73 10.77
CA ILE A 187 -2.25 -8.27 11.50
C ILE A 187 -1.05 -8.81 10.73
N ILE A 188 -0.20 -7.91 10.24
CA ILE A 188 0.90 -8.24 9.32
C ILE A 188 2.28 -8.01 9.94
N GLY A 189 2.33 -7.63 11.21
CA GLY A 189 3.58 -7.28 11.85
C GLY A 189 3.42 -6.40 13.08
N ARG A 190 4.55 -5.88 13.54
CA ARG A 190 4.62 -5.05 14.75
C ARG A 190 5.71 -4.00 14.67
N ALA A 191 5.54 -2.92 15.43
CA ALA A 191 6.61 -1.97 15.71
C ALA A 191 7.62 -2.58 16.69
N VAL A 192 8.90 -2.28 16.48
CA VAL A 192 10.03 -2.74 17.29
C VAL A 192 10.96 -1.58 17.61
N ALA A 193 11.81 -1.74 18.63
CA ALA A 193 12.91 -0.81 18.83
C ALA A 193 13.94 -0.96 17.69
N ALA A 194 14.48 0.16 17.21
CA ALA A 194 15.54 0.20 16.21
C ALA A 194 16.66 1.13 16.69
N GLY A 195 17.92 0.75 16.43
CA GLY A 195 19.06 1.65 16.65
C GLY A 195 19.09 2.78 15.61
N ASP A 196 19.86 3.83 15.88
CA ASP A 196 19.93 5.02 15.02
C ASP A 196 20.40 4.73 13.58
N ASP A 197 21.25 3.71 13.38
CA ASP A 197 21.75 3.26 12.06
C ASP A 197 21.11 1.96 11.55
N ALA A 198 20.08 1.46 12.22
CA ALA A 198 19.46 0.18 11.86
C ALA A 198 18.47 0.32 10.70
N GLN A 199 18.37 -0.72 9.87
CA GLN A 199 17.31 -0.84 8.88
C GLN A 199 15.95 -0.82 9.60
N ARG A 200 15.16 0.23 9.36
CA ARG A 200 13.90 0.50 10.09
C ARG A 200 12.73 -0.36 9.63
N VAL A 201 12.88 -1.11 8.54
CA VAL A 201 11.88 -2.04 8.00
C VAL A 201 12.52 -3.39 7.76
N VAL A 202 12.12 -4.39 8.54
CA VAL A 202 12.51 -5.79 8.34
C VAL A 202 11.34 -6.52 7.69
N LEU A 203 11.59 -7.13 6.53
CA LEU A 203 10.66 -8.01 5.85
C LEU A 203 11.02 -9.45 6.27
N ALA A 204 10.23 -10.01 7.18
CA ALA A 204 10.39 -11.37 7.69
C ALA A 204 9.62 -12.36 6.81
#